data_AF-A0A0A8P7Z2-F1
#
_entry.id   AF-A0A0A8P7Z2-F1
#
_cell.length_a   1.000
_cell.length_b   1.000
_cell.length_c   1.000
_cell.angle_alpha   90.00
_cell.angle_beta   90.00
_cell.angle_gamma   90.00
#
_symmetry.space_group_name_H-M   'P 1'
#
loop_
_entity.id
_entity.type
_entity.pdbx_description
1 polymer ?
#
loop_
_entity_poly.entity_id
_entity_poly.type
_entity_poly.pdbx_seq_one_letter_code
_entity_poly.pdbx_strand_id
1 'polypeptide(L)'
;MRHFSAPRPRTLRWTAAVLAFATVLTVLAWTSGSNPMLLTLAILLALLTVVALGVAQATAHPTSHPDLDDAEAGDTELIHLDRSTVPGETEDDRRLDVDPHQVHDLGGLIDWIGSNNYLTTAAPEGGSWLVRLGQQKAATINADGSVTHVLPASTPLAAGNHVTVQWRAARGLPGR
;
A
#
# COMPACT_ATOMS: atom_id res chain seq x y z
N MET A 1 15.34 -26.97 -7.21
CA MET A 1 14.45 -26.49 -6.14
C MET A 1 15.29 -25.70 -5.14
N ARG A 2 15.27 -24.36 -5.20
CA ARG A 2 15.98 -23.49 -4.25
C ARG A 2 14.95 -22.87 -3.30
N HIS A 3 15.08 -23.15 -2.01
CA HIS A 3 14.30 -22.49 -0.96
C HIS A 3 14.65 -21.00 -0.94
N PHE A 4 13.70 -20.14 -1.31
CA PHE A 4 13.77 -18.72 -0.99
C PHE A 4 13.20 -18.50 0.40
N SER A 5 14.10 -18.43 1.38
CA SER A 5 13.79 -17.86 2.69
C SER A 5 13.71 -16.33 2.54
N ALA A 6 12.54 -15.75 2.83
CA ALA A 6 12.37 -14.30 2.85
C ALA A 6 13.39 -13.65 3.82
N PRO A 7 14.03 -12.53 3.45
CA PRO A 7 14.91 -11.80 4.35
C PRO A 7 14.06 -11.22 5.49
N ARG A 8 14.31 -11.69 6.72
CA ARG A 8 13.72 -11.07 7.92
C ARG A 8 14.15 -9.60 7.97
N PRO A 9 13.22 -8.64 8.16
CA PRO A 9 13.57 -7.23 8.21
C PRO A 9 14.52 -6.97 9.38
N ARG A 10 15.75 -6.55 9.05
CA ARG A 10 16.80 -6.21 10.04
C ARG A 10 16.40 -5.04 10.94
N THR A 11 15.42 -4.23 10.54
CA THR A 11 14.93 -3.05 11.26
C THR A 11 14.19 -3.39 12.56
N LEU A 12 13.55 -4.55 12.66
CA LEU A 12 12.83 -4.97 13.88
C LEU A 12 13.77 -5.33 15.04
N ARG A 13 15.03 -5.67 14.75
CA ARG A 13 16.01 -6.07 15.76
C ARG A 13 16.63 -4.89 16.50
N TRP A 14 16.74 -3.72 15.85
CA TRP A 14 17.35 -2.54 16.44
C TRP A 14 16.41 -1.77 17.35
N THR A 15 15.13 -1.65 16.99
CA THR A 15 14.11 -0.98 17.81
C THR A 15 13.86 -1.72 19.13
N ALA A 16 13.82 -3.06 19.09
CA ALA A 16 13.69 -3.88 20.30
C ALA A 16 14.89 -3.75 21.25
N ALA A 17 16.11 -3.64 20.71
CA ALA A 17 17.33 -3.49 21.50
C ALA A 17 17.41 -2.12 22.21
N VAL A 18 17.01 -1.04 21.53
CA VAL A 18 17.00 0.33 22.11
C VAL A 18 15.96 0.44 23.23
N LEU A 19 14.78 -0.16 23.05
CA LEU A 19 13.73 -0.16 24.07
C LEU A 19 14.12 -0.97 25.31
N ALA A 20 14.77 -2.12 25.11
CA ALA A 20 15.30 -2.93 26.21
C ALA A 20 16.38 -2.15 27.00
N PHE A 21 17.27 -1.45 26.31
CA PHE A 21 18.34 -0.68 26.96
C PHE A 21 17.82 0.53 27.74
N ALA A 22 16.84 1.26 27.21
CA ALA A 22 16.17 2.36 27.91
C ALA A 22 15.45 1.88 29.18
N THR A 23 14.85 0.69 29.13
CA THR A 23 14.17 0.09 30.29
C THR A 23 15.18 -0.29 31.38
N VAL A 24 16.32 -0.89 31.01
CA VAL A 24 17.40 -1.24 31.94
C VAL A 24 17.97 0.01 32.63
N LEU A 25 18.21 1.09 31.88
CA LEU A 25 18.70 2.35 32.45
C LEU A 25 17.71 3.00 33.42
N THR A 26 16.41 2.92 33.12
CA THR A 26 15.36 3.46 33.98
C THR A 26 15.28 2.70 35.30
N VAL A 27 15.39 1.36 35.26
CA VAL A 27 15.46 0.53 36.47
C VAL A 27 16.73 0.82 37.27
N LEU A 28 17.88 0.95 36.60
CA LEU A 28 19.15 1.27 37.26
C LEU A 28 19.10 2.62 38.00
N ALA A 29 18.51 3.64 37.36
CA ALA A 29 18.35 4.99 37.94
C ALA A 29 17.45 5.00 39.17
N TRP A 30 16.43 4.13 39.21
CA TRP A 30 15.54 3.98 40.36
C TRP A 30 16.24 3.28 41.53
N THR A 31 17.08 2.28 41.24
CA THR A 31 17.83 1.53 42.26
C THR A 31 19.04 2.28 42.84
N SER A 32 19.62 3.23 42.10
CA SER A 32 20.84 3.93 42.52
C SER A 32 20.61 5.18 43.37
N GLY A 33 19.37 5.44 43.81
CA GLY A 33 19.02 6.65 44.56
C GLY A 33 19.05 7.91 43.68
N SER A 34 17.97 8.15 42.95
CA SER A 34 17.61 9.43 42.31
C SER A 34 18.77 10.22 41.69
N ASN A 35 19.62 9.59 40.88
CA ASN A 35 20.66 10.30 40.15
C ASN A 35 20.02 11.10 39.00
N PRO A 36 19.96 12.44 39.08
CA PRO A 36 19.24 13.25 38.09
C PRO A 36 19.87 13.15 36.71
N MET A 37 21.18 12.85 36.65
CA MET A 37 21.92 12.63 35.41
C MET A 37 21.42 11.40 34.64
N LEU A 38 21.11 10.29 35.34
CA LEU A 38 20.59 9.08 34.71
C LEU A 38 19.15 9.28 34.22
N LEU A 39 18.35 10.03 34.99
CA LEU A 39 16.98 10.37 34.61
C LEU A 39 16.95 11.30 33.39
N THR A 40 17.85 12.29 33.33
CA THR A 40 18.01 13.17 32.17
C THR A 40 18.44 12.39 30.93
N LEU A 41 19.38 11.44 31.08
CA LEU A 41 19.82 10.58 29.98
C LEU A 41 18.70 9.65 29.48
N ALA A 42 17.90 9.08 30.38
CA ALA A 42 16.76 8.23 30.01
C ALA A 42 15.68 9.03 29.25
N ILE A 43 15.38 10.25 29.68
CA ILE A 43 14.44 11.15 28.98
C ILE A 43 15.00 11.54 27.60
N LEU A 44 16.29 11.88 27.51
CA LEU A 44 16.94 12.22 26.25
C LEU A 44 16.88 11.04 25.26
N LEU A 45 17.14 9.82 25.73
CA LEU A 45 17.05 8.61 24.91
C LEU A 45 15.60 8.33 24.48
N ALA A 46 14.62 8.51 25.35
CA ALA A 46 13.21 8.37 25.01
C ALA A 46 12.79 9.40 23.94
N LEU A 47 13.20 10.65 24.09
CA LEU A 47 12.96 11.72 23.10
C LEU A 47 13.65 11.41 21.77
N LEU A 48 14.90 10.95 21.79
CA LEU A 48 15.62 10.50 20.59
C LEU A 48 14.90 9.33 19.90
N THR A 49 14.29 8.42 20.67
CA THR A 49 13.52 7.29 20.13
C THR A 49 12.23 7.77 19.48
N VAL A 50 11.53 8.75 20.08
CA VAL A 50 10.32 9.37 19.50
C VAL A 50 10.66 10.17 18.24
N VAL A 51 11.75 10.94 18.24
CA VAL A 51 12.23 11.66 17.05
C VAL A 51 12.67 10.67 15.97
N ALA A 52 13.36 9.58 16.31
CA ALA A 52 13.73 8.55 15.34
C ALA A 52 12.50 7.81 14.77
N LEU A 53 11.45 7.58 15.55
CA LEU A 53 10.17 7.04 15.04
C LEU A 53 9.43 8.05 14.17
N GLY A 54 9.44 9.33 14.55
CA GLY A 54 8.83 10.42 13.77
C GLY A 54 9.56 10.66 12.45
N VAL A 55 10.89 10.63 12.46
CA VAL A 55 11.73 10.66 11.25
C VAL A 55 11.53 9.38 10.45
N ALA A 56 11.50 8.19 11.05
CA ALA A 56 11.22 6.96 10.30
C ALA A 56 9.80 6.89 9.70
N GLN A 57 8.82 7.62 10.26
CA GLN A 57 7.49 7.79 9.68
C GLN A 57 7.46 8.89 8.61
N ALA A 58 8.27 9.95 8.75
CA ALA A 58 8.42 11.01 7.74
C ALA A 58 9.38 10.64 6.59
N THR A 59 10.28 9.68 6.82
CA THR A 59 11.24 9.09 5.87
C THR A 59 10.94 7.62 5.63
N ALA A 60 9.69 7.18 5.83
CA ALA A 60 9.16 5.98 5.20
C ALA A 60 8.90 6.21 3.69
N HIS A 61 9.68 7.09 3.06
CA HIS A 61 10.11 6.92 1.69
C HIS A 61 11.40 6.11 1.72
N PRO A 62 11.43 4.94 1.08
CA PRO A 62 12.58 4.06 1.12
C PRO A 62 13.72 4.66 0.27
N THR A 63 14.56 5.50 0.85
CA THR A 63 15.87 5.79 0.25
C THR A 63 16.73 4.53 0.35
N SER A 64 16.77 3.77 -0.75
CA SER A 64 17.65 2.62 -0.95
C SER A 64 18.57 2.89 -2.13
N HIS A 65 19.82 3.25 -1.80
CA HIS A 65 21.05 3.01 -2.57
C HIS A 65 21.26 3.64 -3.97
N PRO A 66 22.52 3.99 -4.30
CA PRO A 66 22.88 4.68 -5.52
C PRO A 66 23.10 3.67 -6.65
N ASP A 67 22.19 3.63 -7.61
CA ASP A 67 22.41 3.31 -9.02
C ASP A 67 21.03 3.22 -9.67
N LEU A 68 20.90 3.76 -10.89
CA LEU A 68 19.72 3.85 -11.78
C LEU A 68 19.04 5.23 -11.82
N ASP A 69 19.75 6.18 -12.42
CA ASP A 69 19.37 7.59 -12.63
C ASP A 69 18.25 7.85 -13.67
N ASP A 70 17.46 6.87 -14.15
CA ASP A 70 16.49 7.14 -15.23
C ASP A 70 15.12 6.41 -15.15
N ALA A 71 14.80 5.68 -14.07
CA ALA A 71 13.55 4.91 -13.99
C ALA A 71 12.45 5.50 -13.08
N GLU A 72 12.78 6.40 -12.16
CA GLU A 72 11.85 6.82 -11.09
C GLU A 72 10.99 8.05 -11.42
N ALA A 73 11.33 8.80 -12.49
CA ALA A 73 10.55 9.96 -12.93
C ALA A 73 9.23 9.55 -13.62
N GLY A 74 9.16 8.36 -14.24
CA GLY A 74 7.95 7.87 -14.89
C GLY A 74 6.88 7.38 -13.92
N ASP A 75 7.27 6.87 -12.75
CA ASP A 75 6.35 6.29 -11.77
C ASP A 75 5.46 7.34 -11.10
N THR A 76 5.90 8.59 -10.98
CA THR A 76 5.07 9.67 -10.42
C THR A 76 4.17 10.35 -11.44
N GLU A 77 4.34 10.07 -12.73
CA GLU A 77 3.59 10.68 -13.83
C GLU A 77 2.39 9.86 -14.29
N LEU A 78 2.19 8.65 -13.75
CA LEU A 78 1.15 7.73 -14.20
C LEU A 78 0.08 7.49 -13.12
N ILE A 79 -1.08 7.02 -13.55
CA ILE A 79 -2.11 6.47 -12.66
C ILE A 79 -1.82 4.99 -12.49
N HIS A 80 -1.53 4.57 -11.27
CA HIS A 80 -1.28 3.16 -10.97
C HIS A 80 -2.59 2.41 -10.82
N LEU A 81 -2.76 1.34 -11.58
CA LEU A 81 -3.95 0.49 -11.56
C LEU A 81 -3.57 -0.95 -11.17
N ASP A 82 -4.03 -1.39 -10.00
CA ASP A 82 -3.80 -2.74 -9.49
C ASP A 82 -5.12 -3.53 -9.41
N ARG A 83 -5.14 -4.75 -9.92
CA ARG A 83 -6.30 -5.65 -9.89
C ARG A 83 -6.02 -6.87 -9.01
N SER A 84 -7.00 -7.24 -8.18
CA SER A 84 -6.92 -8.50 -7.44
C SER A 84 -7.09 -9.72 -8.36
N THR A 85 -6.49 -10.86 -7.98
CA THR A 85 -6.71 -12.15 -8.65
C THR A 85 -8.15 -12.64 -8.48
N VAL A 86 -8.67 -13.32 -9.49
CA VAL A 86 -9.88 -14.15 -9.36
C VAL A 86 -9.52 -15.63 -9.15
N PRO A 87 -10.42 -16.45 -8.59
CA PRO A 87 -10.18 -17.89 -8.48
C PRO A 87 -9.86 -18.53 -9.85
N GLY A 88 -8.76 -19.26 -9.94
CA GLY A 88 -8.34 -19.96 -11.16
C GLY A 88 -7.47 -19.15 -12.14
N GLU A 89 -7.19 -17.88 -11.83
CA GLU A 89 -6.29 -17.03 -12.63
C GLU A 89 -4.84 -17.13 -12.15
N THR A 90 -3.89 -17.21 -13.11
CA THR A 90 -2.45 -17.17 -12.84
C THR A 90 -1.98 -15.76 -12.48
N GLU A 91 -0.86 -15.66 -11.77
CA GLU A 91 -0.49 -14.43 -11.05
C GLU A 91 -0.02 -13.24 -11.93
N ASP A 92 0.18 -13.47 -13.23
CA ASP A 92 0.87 -12.54 -14.13
C ASP A 92 0.04 -11.28 -14.49
N ASP A 93 0.76 -10.14 -14.53
CA ASP A 93 0.37 -8.80 -15.00
C ASP A 93 -1.01 -8.27 -14.60
N ARG A 94 -1.18 -8.10 -13.29
CA ARG A 94 -2.34 -7.44 -12.66
C ARG A 94 -2.14 -5.95 -12.38
N ARG A 95 -0.92 -5.44 -12.64
CA ARG A 95 -0.59 -4.02 -12.46
C ARG A 95 -0.38 -3.39 -13.82
N LEU A 96 -1.04 -2.28 -14.05
CA LEU A 96 -0.87 -1.45 -15.22
C LEU A 96 -0.71 0.00 -14.80
N ASP A 97 0.10 0.72 -15.54
CA ASP A 97 0.20 2.17 -15.41
C ASP A 97 -0.55 2.81 -16.57
N VAL A 98 -1.43 3.76 -16.23
CA VAL A 98 -2.30 4.44 -17.18
C VAL A 98 -1.86 5.90 -17.29
N ASP A 99 -1.68 6.35 -18.53
CA ASP A 99 -1.34 7.74 -18.82
C ASP A 99 -2.50 8.68 -18.41
N PRO A 100 -2.30 9.63 -17.48
CA PRO A 100 -3.34 10.57 -17.05
C PRO A 100 -3.77 11.54 -18.17
N HIS A 101 -3.04 11.61 -19.28
CA HIS A 101 -3.46 12.34 -20.48
C HIS A 101 -4.50 11.59 -21.32
N GLN A 102 -4.59 10.26 -21.17
CA GLN A 102 -5.61 9.44 -21.82
C GLN A 102 -6.85 9.29 -20.94
N VAL A 103 -6.66 9.37 -19.62
CA VAL A 103 -7.70 9.18 -18.61
C VAL A 103 -7.66 10.31 -17.59
N HIS A 104 -8.58 11.26 -17.74
CA HIS A 104 -8.63 12.46 -16.89
C HIS A 104 -9.57 12.34 -15.68
N ASP A 105 -10.51 11.41 -15.72
CA ASP A 105 -11.53 11.23 -14.68
C ASP A 105 -11.92 9.76 -14.47
N LEU A 106 -12.68 9.51 -13.41
CA LEU A 106 -13.14 8.17 -13.03
C LEU A 106 -13.98 7.50 -14.14
N GLY A 107 -14.80 8.25 -14.86
CA GLY A 107 -15.60 7.74 -15.98
C GLY A 107 -14.69 7.23 -17.09
N GLY A 108 -13.75 8.07 -17.53
CA GLY A 108 -12.75 7.72 -18.54
C GLY A 108 -11.90 6.52 -18.14
N LEU A 109 -11.57 6.37 -16.85
CA LEU A 109 -10.82 5.20 -16.37
C LEU A 109 -11.63 3.92 -16.51
N ILE A 110 -12.91 3.96 -16.17
CA ILE A 110 -13.78 2.79 -16.27
C ILE A 110 -13.99 2.40 -17.74
N ASP A 111 -14.16 3.38 -18.62
CA ASP A 111 -14.24 3.15 -20.07
C ASP A 111 -12.93 2.56 -20.63
N TRP A 112 -11.78 3.05 -20.16
CA TRP A 112 -10.47 2.52 -20.49
C TRP A 112 -10.31 1.06 -20.01
N ILE A 113 -10.72 0.76 -18.77
CA ILE A 113 -10.69 -0.60 -18.20
C ILE A 113 -11.49 -1.57 -19.09
N GLY A 114 -12.68 -1.15 -19.53
CA GLY A 114 -13.52 -1.93 -20.44
C GLY A 114 -12.90 -2.11 -21.82
N SER A 115 -12.41 -1.03 -22.42
CA SER A 115 -11.87 -1.03 -23.79
C SER A 115 -10.56 -1.83 -23.93
N ASN A 116 -9.78 -1.93 -22.86
CA ASN A 116 -8.50 -2.64 -22.84
C ASN A 116 -8.60 -4.08 -22.32
N ASN A 117 -9.81 -4.60 -22.08
CA ASN A 117 -10.04 -5.94 -21.50
C ASN A 117 -9.22 -6.19 -20.22
N TYR A 118 -9.05 -5.16 -19.40
CA TYR A 118 -8.19 -5.24 -18.22
C TYR A 118 -8.77 -6.17 -17.14
N LEU A 119 -10.10 -6.30 -17.11
CA LEU A 119 -10.78 -7.26 -16.26
C LEU A 119 -10.83 -8.61 -16.97
N THR A 120 -10.36 -9.64 -16.28
CA THR A 120 -10.36 -11.00 -16.83
C THR A 120 -11.77 -11.53 -17.07
N THR A 121 -11.94 -12.25 -18.19
CA THR A 121 -13.17 -12.99 -18.50
C THR A 121 -13.30 -14.29 -17.69
N ALA A 122 -12.24 -14.70 -16.98
CA ALA A 122 -12.25 -15.86 -16.09
C ALA A 122 -12.95 -15.58 -14.74
N ALA A 123 -13.42 -14.35 -14.51
CA ALA A 123 -14.15 -13.99 -13.31
C ALA A 123 -15.46 -14.81 -13.20
N PRO A 124 -15.71 -15.49 -12.07
CA PRO A 124 -16.92 -16.28 -11.89
C PRO A 124 -18.20 -15.47 -12.09
N GLU A 125 -19.21 -16.05 -12.75
CA GLU A 125 -20.49 -15.37 -12.99
C GLU A 125 -21.14 -14.86 -11.69
N GLY A 126 -21.80 -13.70 -11.80
CA GLY A 126 -22.58 -13.10 -10.71
C GLY A 126 -21.79 -12.28 -9.68
N GLY A 127 -20.46 -12.19 -9.79
CA GLY A 127 -19.69 -11.26 -8.95
C GLY A 127 -19.59 -9.85 -9.51
N SER A 128 -18.74 -9.04 -8.88
CA SER A 128 -18.51 -7.64 -9.23
C SER A 128 -17.08 -7.23 -8.93
N TRP A 129 -16.62 -6.19 -9.63
CA TRP A 129 -15.35 -5.53 -9.41
C TRP A 129 -15.58 -4.21 -8.69
N LEU A 130 -15.01 -4.10 -7.49
CA LEU A 130 -15.02 -2.86 -6.74
C LEU A 130 -13.82 -2.00 -7.13
N VAL A 131 -14.09 -0.85 -7.74
CA VAL A 131 -13.07 0.14 -8.05
C VAL A 131 -12.92 1.07 -6.85
N ARG A 132 -11.68 1.24 -6.39
CA ARG A 132 -11.34 2.11 -5.26
C ARG A 132 -10.25 3.09 -5.67
N LEU A 133 -10.50 4.36 -5.38
CA LEU A 133 -9.48 5.41 -5.48
C LEU A 133 -8.86 5.55 -4.07
N GLY A 134 -7.61 5.12 -3.92
CA GLY A 134 -7.00 4.93 -2.61
C GLY A 134 -7.84 4.01 -1.71
N GLN A 135 -8.30 4.54 -0.57
CA GLN A 135 -9.14 3.81 0.40
C GLN A 135 -10.64 4.05 0.24
N GLN A 136 -11.07 4.84 -0.75
CA GLN A 136 -12.47 5.14 -0.96
C GLN A 136 -13.06 4.28 -2.07
N LYS A 137 -14.25 3.70 -1.85
CA LYS A 137 -14.99 3.03 -2.93
C LYS A 137 -15.46 4.09 -3.93
N ALA A 138 -15.05 3.93 -5.20
CA ALA A 138 -15.32 4.88 -6.27
C ALA A 138 -16.42 4.39 -7.20
N ALA A 139 -16.39 3.11 -7.60
CA ALA A 139 -17.40 2.50 -8.45
C ALA A 139 -17.51 0.99 -8.24
N THR A 140 -18.52 0.39 -8.84
CA THR A 140 -18.70 -1.06 -8.96
C THR A 140 -18.97 -1.40 -10.41
N ILE A 141 -18.23 -2.35 -10.98
CA ILE A 141 -18.46 -2.90 -12.31
C ILE A 141 -19.02 -4.31 -12.10
N ASN A 142 -20.26 -4.54 -12.46
CA ASN A 142 -20.90 -5.85 -12.30
C ASN A 142 -20.45 -6.80 -13.41
N ALA A 143 -20.64 -8.11 -13.22
CA ALA A 143 -20.26 -9.12 -14.21
C ALA A 143 -21.00 -8.97 -15.56
N ASP A 144 -22.15 -8.30 -15.59
CA ASP A 144 -22.90 -7.98 -16.82
C ASP A 144 -22.35 -6.73 -17.55
N GLY A 145 -21.27 -6.13 -17.05
CA GLY A 145 -20.66 -4.91 -17.58
C GLY A 145 -21.33 -3.62 -17.12
N SER A 146 -22.43 -3.68 -16.37
CA SER A 146 -23.06 -2.47 -15.84
C SER A 146 -22.20 -1.81 -14.77
N VAL A 147 -22.17 -0.48 -14.77
CA VAL A 147 -21.34 0.32 -13.87
C VAL A 147 -22.22 1.13 -12.92
N THR A 148 -21.96 0.98 -11.62
CA THR A 148 -22.57 1.80 -10.57
C THR A 148 -21.51 2.70 -9.94
N HIS A 149 -21.58 3.99 -10.23
CA HIS A 149 -20.73 5.01 -9.65
C HIS A 149 -21.13 5.33 -8.20
N VAL A 150 -20.16 5.34 -7.30
CA VAL A 150 -20.32 5.82 -5.91
C VAL A 150 -19.80 7.25 -5.78
N LEU A 151 -18.68 7.52 -6.46
CA LEU A 151 -18.19 8.87 -6.71
C LEU A 151 -18.67 9.35 -8.09
N PRO A 152 -18.87 10.68 -8.29
CA PRO A 152 -19.20 11.22 -9.60
C PRO A 152 -18.23 10.73 -10.68
N ALA A 153 -18.72 10.37 -11.87
CA ALA A 153 -17.87 9.97 -12.99
C ALA A 153 -16.84 11.05 -13.35
N SER A 154 -17.20 12.33 -13.19
CA SER A 154 -16.31 13.48 -13.38
C SER A 154 -15.29 13.70 -12.25
N THR A 155 -15.12 12.74 -11.34
CA THR A 155 -14.11 12.83 -10.27
C THR A 155 -12.73 12.81 -10.93
N PRO A 156 -11.90 13.86 -10.75
CA PRO A 156 -10.65 13.98 -11.46
C PRO A 156 -9.66 12.91 -11.03
N LEU A 157 -8.91 12.38 -12.01
CA LEU A 157 -7.74 11.55 -11.79
C LEU A 157 -6.49 12.33 -12.19
N ALA A 158 -5.42 12.10 -11.45
CA ALA A 158 -4.15 12.75 -11.65
C ALA A 158 -3.02 11.73 -11.53
N ALA A 159 -1.86 12.10 -12.07
CA ALA A 159 -0.61 11.39 -11.85
C ALA A 159 -0.37 11.10 -10.35
N GLY A 160 0.14 9.90 -10.05
CA GLY A 160 0.33 9.41 -8.69
C GLY A 160 -0.95 8.90 -8.01
N ASN A 161 -2.12 8.99 -8.64
CA ASN A 161 -3.32 8.34 -8.11
C ASN A 161 -3.16 6.82 -8.16
N HIS A 162 -3.45 6.17 -7.04
CA HIS A 162 -3.47 4.72 -6.95
C HIS A 162 -4.92 4.20 -6.95
N VAL A 163 -5.27 3.44 -7.98
CA VAL A 163 -6.58 2.82 -8.16
C VAL A 163 -6.45 1.32 -7.98
N THR A 164 -7.34 0.75 -7.17
CA THR A 164 -7.42 -0.70 -6.99
C THR A 164 -8.75 -1.25 -7.46
N VAL A 165 -8.72 -2.37 -8.16
CA VAL A 165 -9.90 -3.06 -8.69
C VAL A 165 -9.99 -4.44 -8.05
N GLN A 166 -10.93 -4.59 -7.12
CA GLN A 166 -11.05 -5.80 -6.29
C GLN A 166 -12.24 -6.65 -6.71
N TRP A 167 -12.00 -7.92 -7.00
CA TRP A 167 -13.04 -8.90 -7.22
C TRP A 167 -13.84 -9.15 -5.94
N ARG A 168 -15.15 -9.24 -6.08
CA ARG A 168 -16.10 -9.68 -5.05
C ARG A 168 -17.07 -10.66 -5.65
N ALA A 169 -17.03 -11.90 -5.17
CA ALA A 169 -18.04 -12.88 -5.49
C ALA A 169 -19.44 -12.41 -5.04
N ALA A 170 -20.48 -12.83 -5.77
CA ALA A 170 -21.87 -12.65 -5.34
C ALA A 170 -22.05 -13.26 -3.95
N ARG A 171 -22.67 -12.53 -3.02
CA ARG A 171 -23.13 -13.16 -1.77
C ARG A 171 -24.32 -14.05 -2.12
N GLY A 172 -24.07 -15.34 -2.34
CA GLY A 172 -25.15 -16.29 -2.60
C GLY A 172 -24.80 -17.55 -3.41
N LEU A 173 -23.55 -17.78 -3.83
CA LEU A 173 -23.19 -19.06 -4.42
C LEU A 173 -22.75 -20.05 -3.32
N PRO A 174 -23.59 -21.04 -2.94
CA PRO A 174 -23.10 -22.19 -2.20
C PRO A 174 -22.04 -22.91 -3.06
N GLY A 175 -21.02 -23.44 -2.39
CA GLY A 175 -19.81 -23.97 -3.01
C GLY A 175 -20.04 -24.97 -4.15
N ARG A 176 -19.03 -25.06 -5.00
CA ARG A 176 -18.71 -26.24 -5.78
C ARG A 176 -17.24 -26.53 -5.61
#